data_AF-A0A3D3HJ24-F1
#
_entry.id   AF-A0A3D3HJ24-F1
#
_cell.length_a   1.000
_cell.length_b   1.000
_cell.length_c   1.000
_cell.angle_alpha   90.00
_cell.angle_beta   90.00
_cell.angle_gamma   90.00
#
_symmetry.space_group_name_H-M   'P 1'
#
loop_
_entity.id
_entity.type
_entity.pdbx_description
1 polymer ?
#
loop_
_entity_poly.entity_id
_entity_poly.type
_entity_poly.pdbx_seq_one_letter_code
_entity_poly.pdbx_strand_id
1 'polypeptide(L)'
;MGLNTARAVILGPKALKQLETAMEVGKGSAAVWIEKANSEAHMPAFAGGSKEKAAESFREALRLFEAGGAVPACHWRYLNTIVLSGKLLERMGDYRGARETYLRALRREPDFQWVRDELLPEVENKLK
;
A
#
# COMPACT_ATOMS: atom_id res chain seq x y z
N MET A 1 -12.11 -21.80 -0.64
CA MET A 1 -12.39 -21.67 0.82
C MET A 1 -12.55 -20.20 1.16
N GLY A 2 -13.74 -19.77 1.57
CA GLY A 2 -13.97 -18.39 2.02
C GLY A 2 -13.68 -18.26 3.51
N LEU A 3 -12.99 -17.20 3.92
CA LEU A 3 -12.81 -16.85 5.33
C LEU A 3 -14.18 -16.47 5.92
N ASN A 4 -14.50 -16.98 7.11
CA ASN A 4 -15.73 -16.62 7.81
C ASN A 4 -15.69 -15.13 8.22
N THR A 5 -16.54 -14.31 7.61
CA THR A 5 -16.62 -12.86 7.83
C THR A 5 -16.91 -12.49 9.29
N ALA A 6 -17.62 -13.34 10.04
CA ALA A 6 -17.87 -13.13 11.47
C ALA A 6 -16.57 -13.12 12.30
N ARG A 7 -15.50 -13.78 11.84
CA ARG A 7 -14.20 -13.73 12.52
C ARG A 7 -13.56 -12.35 12.47
N ALA A 8 -13.89 -11.50 11.48
CA ALA A 8 -13.36 -10.14 11.40
C ALA A 8 -13.78 -9.29 12.62
N VAL A 9 -15.00 -9.47 13.12
CA VAL A 9 -15.50 -8.75 14.30
C VAL A 9 -14.73 -9.15 15.57
N ILE A 10 -14.40 -10.44 15.69
CA ILE A 10 -13.71 -10.98 16.88
C ILE A 10 -12.20 -10.73 16.82
N LEU A 11 -11.59 -10.86 15.64
CA LEU A 11 -10.15 -10.77 15.46
C LEU A 11 -9.67 -9.36 15.15
N GLY A 12 -10.52 -8.48 14.62
CA GLY A 12 -10.19 -7.10 14.27
C GLY A 12 -9.54 -6.33 15.43
N PRO A 13 -10.17 -6.26 16.63
CA PRO A 13 -9.57 -5.57 17.77
C PRO A 13 -8.22 -6.14 18.21
N LYS A 14 -8.03 -7.46 18.10
CA LYS A 14 -6.76 -8.11 18.42
C LYS A 14 -5.67 -7.73 17.40
N ALA A 15 -6.01 -7.70 16.12
CA ALA A 15 -5.11 -7.27 15.06
C ALA A 15 -4.69 -5.80 15.23
N LEU A 16 -5.65 -4.92 15.56
CA LEU A 16 -5.39 -3.51 15.86
C LEU A 16 -4.42 -3.35 17.03
N LYS A 17 -4.64 -4.06 18.13
CA LYS A 17 -3.72 -4.03 19.29
C LYS A 17 -2.30 -4.47 18.91
N GLN A 18 -2.16 -5.51 18.07
CA GLN A 18 -0.84 -5.94 17.60
C GLN A 18 -0.18 -4.91 16.69
N LEU A 19 -0.96 -4.26 15.82
CA LEU A 19 -0.48 -3.17 14.98
C LEU A 19 -0.02 -1.97 15.82
N GLU A 20 -0.75 -1.60 16.87
CA GLU A 20 -0.35 -0.56 17.81
C GLU A 20 0.99 -0.88 18.47
N THR A 21 1.15 -2.09 19.01
CA THR A 21 2.43 -2.54 19.59
C THR A 21 3.56 -2.52 18.56
N ALA A 22 3.31 -2.97 17.31
CA ALA A 22 4.30 -2.89 16.24
C ALA A 22 4.70 -1.44 15.92
N MET A 23 3.72 -0.53 15.90
CA MET A 23 3.96 0.91 15.72
C MET A 23 4.69 1.55 16.89
N GLU A 24 4.57 1.05 18.12
CA GLU A 24 5.31 1.58 19.27
C GLU A 24 6.81 1.27 19.17
N VAL A 25 7.16 0.03 18.81
CA VAL A 25 8.56 -0.43 18.79
C VAL A 25 9.24 -0.30 17.43
N GLY A 26 8.47 -0.18 16.35
CA GLY A 26 8.93 -0.38 14.98
C GLY A 26 8.79 0.81 14.04
N LYS A 27 8.67 2.05 14.53
CA LYS A 27 8.47 3.25 13.68
C LYS A 27 9.54 3.46 12.60
N GLY A 28 10.75 2.93 12.81
CA GLY A 28 11.82 2.99 11.81
C GLY A 28 11.72 1.92 10.71
N SER A 29 10.76 1.00 10.78
CA SER A 29 10.61 -0.12 9.85
C SER A 29 9.55 0.18 8.79
N ALA A 30 9.95 0.21 7.51
CA ALA A 30 9.02 0.34 6.40
C ALA A 30 7.93 -0.75 6.41
N ALA A 31 8.24 -1.96 6.89
CA ALA A 31 7.28 -3.06 6.98
C ALA A 31 6.11 -2.74 7.93
N VAL A 32 6.39 -2.10 9.06
CA VAL A 32 5.36 -1.74 10.04
C VAL A 32 4.40 -0.69 9.46
N TRP A 33 4.94 0.27 8.71
CA TRP A 33 4.13 1.27 8.01
C TRP A 33 3.29 0.69 6.86
N ILE A 34 3.78 -0.35 6.16
CA ILE A 34 2.98 -1.08 5.16
C ILE A 34 1.77 -1.75 5.82
N GLU A 35 1.97 -2.45 6.94
CA GLU A 35 0.87 -3.11 7.64
C GLU A 35 -0.15 -2.10 8.17
N LYS A 36 0.33 -0.94 8.65
CA LYS A 36 -0.55 0.18 9.02
C LYS A 36 -1.37 0.67 7.83
N ALA A 37 -0.74 0.92 6.69
CA ALA A 37 -1.40 1.37 5.48
C ALA A 37 -2.45 0.37 4.98
N ASN A 38 -2.12 -0.94 4.99
CA ASN A 38 -3.04 -2.00 4.63
C ASN A 38 -4.25 -2.04 5.57
N SER A 39 -4.02 -1.92 6.88
CA SER A 39 -5.09 -1.86 7.87
C SER A 39 -6.02 -0.66 7.61
N GLU A 40 -5.45 0.54 7.47
CA GLU A 40 -6.18 1.79 7.19
C GLU A 40 -6.96 1.73 5.87
N ALA A 41 -6.42 1.09 4.83
CA ALA A 41 -7.04 1.01 3.51
C ALA A 41 -8.26 0.06 3.46
N HIS A 42 -8.33 -0.93 4.36
CA HIS A 42 -9.29 -2.03 4.28
C HIS A 42 -10.31 -2.06 5.42
N MET A 43 -10.01 -1.43 6.56
CA MET A 43 -10.96 -1.36 7.66
C MET A 43 -12.18 -0.47 7.32
N PRO A 44 -13.35 -0.74 7.92
CA PRO A 44 -14.47 0.19 7.88
C PRO A 44 -14.10 1.54 8.52
N ALA A 45 -14.73 2.62 8.05
CA ALA A 45 -14.46 3.97 8.55
C ALA A 45 -14.69 4.12 10.06
N PHE A 46 -15.76 3.51 10.60
CA PHE A 46 -16.07 3.55 12.04
C PHE A 46 -15.02 2.82 12.90
N ALA A 47 -14.23 1.92 12.30
CA ALA A 47 -13.17 1.16 12.95
C ALA A 47 -11.77 1.77 12.70
N GLY A 48 -11.70 2.99 12.16
CA GLY A 48 -10.45 3.72 11.92
C GLY A 48 -9.91 3.63 10.49
N GLY A 49 -10.62 2.98 9.56
CA GLY A 49 -10.24 2.96 8.15
C GLY A 49 -10.32 4.34 7.49
N SER A 50 -9.31 4.68 6.70
CA SER A 50 -9.25 5.90 5.88
C SER A 50 -8.22 5.70 4.78
N LYS A 51 -8.63 6.01 3.54
CA LYS A 51 -7.74 5.89 2.39
C LYS A 51 -6.66 6.98 2.42
N GLU A 52 -7.00 8.15 2.95
CA GLU A 52 -6.09 9.28 3.13
C GLU A 52 -4.97 8.91 4.12
N LYS A 53 -5.32 8.35 5.29
CA LYS A 53 -4.34 7.84 6.25
C LYS A 53 -3.48 6.73 5.66
N ALA A 54 -4.10 5.80 4.93
CA ALA A 54 -3.38 4.72 4.27
C ALA A 54 -2.34 5.26 3.25
N ALA A 55 -2.69 6.32 2.51
CA ALA A 55 -1.78 6.96 1.56
C ALA A 55 -0.59 7.62 2.29
N GLU A 56 -0.85 8.27 3.43
CA GLU A 56 0.21 8.81 4.29
C GLU A 56 1.14 7.71 4.83
N SER A 57 0.57 6.61 5.30
CA SER A 57 1.34 5.46 5.82
C SER A 57 2.16 4.78 4.71
N PHE A 58 1.62 4.61 3.50
CA PHE A 58 2.39 4.10 2.36
C PHE A 58 3.52 5.05 1.96
N ARG A 59 3.27 6.36 1.97
CA ARG A 59 4.30 7.37 1.70
C ARG A 59 5.45 7.28 2.71
N GLU A 60 5.14 7.09 3.99
CA GLU A 60 6.16 6.93 5.02
C GLU A 60 6.94 5.62 4.87
N ALA A 61 6.28 4.52 4.51
CA ALA A 61 6.96 3.27 4.19
C ALA A 61 7.96 3.43 3.02
N LEU A 62 7.54 4.08 1.93
CA LEU A 62 8.41 4.37 0.78
C LEU A 62 9.58 5.27 1.18
N ARG A 63 9.34 6.32 1.99
CA ARG A 63 10.38 7.20 2.52
C ARG A 63 11.43 6.42 3.32
N LEU A 64 11.00 5.47 4.16
CA LEU A 64 11.90 4.63 4.96
C LEU A 64 12.73 3.67 4.12
N PHE A 65 12.16 3.09 3.05
CA PHE A 65 12.96 2.32 2.09
C PHE A 65 14.05 3.16 1.44
N GLU A 66 13.73 4.39 1.06
CA GLU A 66 14.65 5.28 0.33
C GLU A 66 15.65 5.99 1.25
N ALA A 67 15.36 6.13 2.54
CA ALA A 67 16.24 6.75 3.53
C ALA A 67 17.54 5.96 3.76
N GLY A 68 17.53 4.64 3.53
CA GLY A 68 18.70 3.77 3.66
C GLY A 68 19.69 3.83 2.50
N GLY A 69 19.45 4.69 1.50
CA GLY A 69 20.25 4.78 0.28
C GLY A 69 19.61 4.04 -0.89
N ALA A 70 20.43 3.45 -1.75
CA ALA A 70 19.92 2.75 -2.93
C ALA A 70 19.14 1.49 -2.51
N VAL A 71 17.83 1.49 -2.76
CA VAL A 71 17.01 0.28 -2.63
C VAL A 71 17.51 -0.77 -3.63
N PRO A 72 17.81 -2.01 -3.19
CA PRO A 72 18.26 -3.07 -4.08
C PRO A 72 17.32 -3.29 -5.27
N ALA A 73 17.89 -3.68 -6.40
CA ALA A 73 17.10 -4.16 -7.54
C ALA A 73 16.22 -5.35 -7.11
N CYS A 74 15.04 -5.46 -7.71
CA CYS A 74 14.07 -6.53 -7.42
C CYS A 74 13.61 -6.64 -5.95
N HIS A 75 13.65 -5.54 -5.17
CA HIS A 75 13.14 -5.55 -3.80
C HIS A 75 11.60 -5.66 -3.79
N TRP A 76 11.09 -6.89 -3.79
CA TRP A 76 9.65 -7.19 -3.97
C TRP A 76 8.74 -6.37 -3.04
N ARG A 77 9.11 -6.19 -1.77
CA ARG A 77 8.26 -5.48 -0.80
C ARG A 77 8.16 -3.98 -1.11
N TYR A 78 9.21 -3.38 -1.66
CA TYR A 78 9.23 -1.98 -2.08
C TYR A 78 8.37 -1.81 -3.34
N LEU A 79 8.58 -2.65 -4.36
CA LEU A 79 7.77 -2.66 -5.58
C LEU A 79 6.28 -2.88 -5.26
N ASN A 80 5.96 -3.83 -4.39
CA ASN A 80 4.59 -4.08 -3.96
C ASN A 80 4.00 -2.88 -3.21
N THR A 81 4.79 -2.16 -2.41
CA THR A 81 4.34 -0.93 -1.72
C THR A 81 3.97 0.15 -2.73
N ILE A 82 4.77 0.34 -3.79
CA ILE A 82 4.45 1.28 -4.88
C ILE A 82 3.12 0.88 -5.53
N VAL A 83 2.96 -0.40 -5.86
CA VAL A 83 1.73 -0.89 -6.51
C VAL A 83 0.50 -0.72 -5.62
N LEU A 84 0.57 -1.09 -4.34
CA LEU A 84 -0.54 -0.92 -3.39
C LEU A 84 -0.91 0.57 -3.20
N SER A 85 0.08 1.46 -3.20
CA SER A 85 -0.16 2.91 -3.20
C SER A 85 -0.89 3.36 -4.46
N GLY A 86 -0.51 2.86 -5.64
CA GLY A 86 -1.20 3.15 -6.91
C GLY A 86 -2.66 2.70 -6.88
N LYS A 87 -2.92 1.47 -6.45
CA LYS A 87 -4.28 0.93 -6.32
C LYS A 87 -5.12 1.69 -5.30
N LEU A 88 -4.49 2.19 -4.24
CA LEU A 88 -5.17 3.04 -3.26
C LEU A 88 -5.59 4.37 -3.87
N LEU A 89 -4.70 5.01 -4.65
CA LEU A 89 -5.00 6.26 -5.37
C LEU A 89 -6.14 6.08 -6.37
N GLU A 90 -6.17 4.95 -7.10
CA GLU A 90 -7.31 4.63 -7.97
C GLU A 90 -8.63 4.54 -7.20
N ARG A 91 -8.63 3.89 -6.02
CA ARG A 91 -9.81 3.82 -5.13
C ARG A 91 -10.20 5.17 -4.55
N MET A 92 -9.31 6.15 -4.55
CA MET A 92 -9.56 7.54 -4.18
C MET A 92 -9.98 8.40 -5.37
N GLY A 93 -9.99 7.86 -6.59
CA GLY A 93 -10.29 8.59 -7.82
C GLY A 93 -9.12 9.41 -8.36
N ASP A 94 -7.93 9.32 -7.75
CA ASP A 94 -6.72 10.00 -8.22
C ASP A 94 -6.00 9.13 -9.28
N TYR A 95 -6.59 9.07 -10.47
CA TYR A 95 -6.05 8.30 -11.58
C TYR A 95 -4.72 8.87 -12.10
N ARG A 96 -4.50 10.19 -11.97
CA ARG A 96 -3.23 10.82 -12.37
C ARG A 96 -2.11 10.38 -11.43
N GLY A 97 -2.32 10.47 -10.12
CA GLY A 97 -1.36 10.02 -9.11
C GLY A 97 -1.10 8.51 -9.20
N ALA A 98 -2.14 7.70 -9.44
CA ALA A 98 -1.99 6.26 -9.66
C ALA A 98 -1.10 5.97 -10.88
N ARG A 99 -1.34 6.63 -12.02
CA ARG A 99 -0.51 6.52 -13.23
C ARG A 99 0.96 6.85 -12.96
N GLU A 100 1.23 7.98 -12.29
CA GLU A 100 2.60 8.38 -11.95
C GLU A 100 3.29 7.36 -11.04
N THR A 101 2.53 6.77 -10.11
CA THR A 101 2.99 5.73 -9.19
C THR A 101 3.35 4.45 -9.95
N TYR A 102 2.53 4.02 -10.91
CA TYR A 102 2.85 2.85 -11.76
C TYR A 102 4.04 3.08 -12.68
N LEU A 103 4.14 4.26 -13.28
CA LEU A 103 5.33 4.63 -14.06
C LEU A 103 6.60 4.64 -13.20
N ARG A 104 6.51 5.01 -11.91
CA ARG A 104 7.63 4.91 -10.98
C ARG A 104 8.04 3.46 -10.74
N ALA A 105 7.10 2.52 -10.63
CA ALA A 105 7.42 1.10 -10.52
C ALA A 105 8.15 0.60 -11.78
N LEU A 106 7.66 0.94 -12.99
CA LEU A 106 8.27 0.50 -14.25
C LEU A 106 9.63 1.14 -14.53
N ARG A 107 9.91 2.35 -14.03
CA ARG A 107 11.26 2.93 -14.09
C ARG A 107 12.28 2.12 -13.27
N ARG A 108 11.82 1.40 -12.24
CA ARG A 108 12.68 0.57 -11.39
C ARG A 108 12.74 -0.87 -11.89
N GLU A 109 11.61 -1.41 -12.33
CA GLU A 109 11.48 -2.75 -12.87
C GLU A 109 10.62 -2.71 -14.15
N PRO A 110 11.25 -2.52 -15.33
CA PRO A 110 10.53 -2.41 -16.61
C PRO A 110 9.74 -3.67 -16.97
N ASP A 111 10.16 -4.83 -16.46
CA ASP A 111 9.55 -6.13 -16.73
C ASP A 111 8.48 -6.52 -15.70
N PHE A 112 8.03 -5.58 -14.86
CA PHE A 112 6.94 -5.84 -13.91
C PHE A 112 5.59 -5.98 -14.66
N GLN A 113 5.33 -7.18 -15.17
CA GLN A 113 4.22 -7.53 -16.06
C GLN A 113 2.87 -7.03 -15.57
N TRP A 114 2.54 -7.25 -14.29
CA TRP A 114 1.25 -6.80 -13.75
C TRP A 114 1.05 -5.28 -13.87
N VAL A 115 2.10 -4.49 -13.65
CA VAL A 115 2.02 -3.03 -13.79
C VAL A 115 1.96 -2.63 -15.25
N ARG A 116 2.82 -3.21 -16.10
CA ARG A 116 2.96 -2.86 -17.51
C ARG A 116 1.75 -3.24 -18.34
N ASP A 117 1.25 -4.46 -18.14
CA ASP A 117 0.31 -5.11 -19.04
C ASP A 117 -1.15 -4.98 -18.54
N GLU A 118 -1.36 -4.70 -17.24
CA GLU A 118 -2.70 -4.57 -16.64
C GLU A 118 -2.93 -3.20 -15.98
N LEU A 119 -2.23 -2.89 -14.88
CA LEU A 119 -2.59 -1.75 -14.03
C LEU A 119 -2.40 -0.39 -14.72
N LEU A 120 -1.30 -0.19 -15.45
CA LEU A 120 -1.04 1.06 -16.16
C LEU A 120 -2.03 1.28 -17.32
N PRO A 121 -2.28 0.31 -18.23
CA PRO A 121 -3.32 0.44 -19.24
C PRO A 121 -4.72 0.71 -18.67
N GLU A 122 -5.09 0.06 -17.57
CA GLU A 122 -6.38 0.27 -16.91
C GLU A 122 -6.56 1.71 -16.44
N VAL A 123 -5.58 2.26 -15.72
CA VAL A 123 -5.67 3.64 -15.23
C VAL A 123 -5.60 4.66 -16.37
N GLU A 124 -4.82 4.40 -17.42
CA GLU A 124 -4.77 5.28 -18.60
C GLU A 124 -6.09 5.33 -19.35
N ASN A 125 -6.84 4.23 -19.39
CA ASN A 125 -8.19 4.23 -19.95
C ASN A 125 -9.20 5.02 -19.11
N LYS A 126 -8.98 5.15 -17.79
CA LYS A 126 -9.82 6.01 -16.92
C LYS A 126 -9.55 7.51 -17.09
N LEU A 127 -8.41 7.87 -17.69
CA LEU A 127 -7.98 9.25 -17.91
C LEU A 127 -8.37 9.81 -19.29
N LYS A 128 -8.85 8.95 -20.20
CA LYS A 128 -9.38 9.32 -21.52
C LYS A 128 -10.83 9.79 -21.38
#